data_AF-A0A1C0VQ39-F1
#
_entry.id   AF-A0A1C0VQ39-F1
#
_cell.length_a   1.000
_cell.length_b   1.000
_cell.length_c   1.000
_cell.angle_alpha   90.00
_cell.angle_beta   90.00
_cell.angle_gamma   90.00
#
_symmetry.space_group_name_H-M   'P 1'
#
loop_
_entity.id
_entity.type
_entity.pdbx_description
1 polymer ?
#
loop_
_entity_poly.entity_id
_entity_poly.type
_entity_poly.pdbx_seq_one_letter_code
_entity_poly.pdbx_strand_id
1 'polypeptide(L)' 'MSITITGTIERRDIGMGAWALVSGDGVTYEILKGADKSLLKAGQQAKVTGKVREDIMTAAMIGPVLEVKSFEILNSH' A
#
# COMPACT_ATOMS: atom_id res chain seq x y z
N MET A 1 5.75 13.55 -8.27
CA MET A 1 4.51 13.26 -9.03
C MET A 1 3.71 12.24 -8.25
N SER A 2 2.38 12.28 -8.31
CA SER A 2 1.52 11.25 -7.72
C SER A 2 1.18 10.19 -8.75
N ILE A 3 1.00 8.95 -8.29
CA ILE A 3 0.55 7.81 -9.10
C ILE A 3 -0.75 7.26 -8.55
N THR A 4 -1.54 6.63 -9.42
CA THR A 4 -2.76 5.93 -9.04
C THR A 4 -2.61 4.46 -9.39
N ILE A 5 -2.81 3.60 -8.41
CA ILE A 5 -2.62 2.15 -8.50
C ILE A 5 -3.88 1.47 -8.00
N THR A 6 -4.37 0.50 -8.77
CA THR A 6 -5.41 -0.43 -8.29
C THR A 6 -4.75 -1.74 -7.89
N GLY A 7 -5.11 -2.25 -6.72
CA GLY A 7 -4.53 -3.48 -6.20
C GLY A 7 -5.24 -4.03 -4.99
N THR A 8 -4.63 -5.06 -4.41
CA THR A 8 -5.10 -5.73 -3.19
C THR A 8 -4.20 -5.34 -2.03
N ILE A 9 -4.81 -5.00 -0.90
CA ILE A 9 -4.10 -4.71 0.34
C ILE A 9 -3.72 -6.02 1.02
N GLU A 10 -2.44 -6.17 1.33
CA GLU A 10 -1.90 -7.35 2.01
C GLU A 10 -1.15 -6.94 3.28
N ARG A 11 -1.24 -7.78 4.31
CA ARG A 11 -0.36 -7.71 5.47
C ARG A 11 0.80 -8.67 5.24
N ARG A 12 2.03 -8.18 5.26
CA ARG A 12 3.25 -9.00 5.24
C ARG A 12 3.73 -9.23 6.66
N ASP A 13 3.94 -10.49 7.03
CA ASP A 13 4.49 -10.88 8.33
C ASP A 13 6.02 -10.82 8.34
N ILE A 14 6.55 -9.60 8.18
CA ILE A 14 8.00 -9.31 8.23
C ILE A 14 8.24 -8.31 9.35
N GLY A 15 9.13 -8.65 10.29
CA GLY A 15 9.39 -7.82 11.48
C GLY A 15 8.12 -7.61 12.32
N MET A 16 7.72 -6.35 12.54
CA MET A 16 6.47 -5.98 13.23
C MET A 16 5.22 -6.03 12.32
N GLY A 17 5.39 -6.51 11.09
CA GLY A 17 4.40 -6.52 10.04
C GLY A 17 4.38 -5.22 9.24
N ALA A 18 4.22 -5.35 7.93
CA ALA A 18 4.14 -4.24 6.99
C ALA A 18 2.86 -4.35 6.16
N TRP A 19 2.28 -3.20 5.82
CA TRP A 19 1.16 -3.16 4.90
C TRP A 19 1.66 -2.95 3.49
N ALA A 20 1.07 -3.65 2.54
CA ALA A 20 1.44 -3.59 1.14
C ALA A 20 0.21 -3.41 0.26
N LEU A 21 0.39 -2.74 -0.88
CA LEU A 21 -0.53 -2.76 -2.00
C LEU A 21 0.11 -3.59 -3.12
N VAL A 22 -0.50 -4.72 -3.46
CA VAL A 22 -0.08 -5.54 -4.60
C VAL A 22 -0.94 -5.15 -5.79
N SER A 23 -0.33 -4.52 -6.79
CA SER A 23 -1.03 -4.10 -8.01
C SER A 23 -1.38 -5.27 -8.91
N GLY A 24 -2.32 -5.06 -9.82
CA GLY A 24 -2.78 -6.11 -10.75
C GLY A 24 -1.70 -6.66 -11.70
N ASP A 25 -0.59 -5.95 -11.88
CA ASP A 25 0.60 -6.36 -12.63
C ASP A 25 1.66 -7.06 -11.75
N GLY A 26 1.39 -7.27 -10.46
CA GLY A 26 2.26 -7.99 -9.52
C GLY A 26 3.30 -7.12 -8.81
N VAL A 27 3.34 -5.80 -9.03
CA VAL A 27 4.23 -4.91 -8.29
C VAL A 27 3.75 -4.75 -6.85
N THR A 28 4.65 -4.89 -5.89
CA THR A 28 4.36 -4.69 -4.47
C THR A 28 4.85 -3.32 -4.04
N TYR A 29 3.95 -2.52 -3.48
CA TYR A 29 4.26 -1.23 -2.87
C TYR A 29 4.12 -1.34 -1.36
N GLU A 30 5.12 -0.90 -0.60
CA GLU A 30 5.01 -0.81 0.85
C GLU A 30 4.21 0.44 1.22
N ILE A 31 3.11 0.29 1.96
CA ILE A 31 2.30 1.43 2.40
C ILE A 31 3.02 2.11 3.56
N LEU A 32 3.33 3.40 3.39
CA LEU A 32 3.98 4.20 4.44
C LEU A 32 3.14 4.20 5.73
N LYS A 33 3.82 4.06 6.87
CA LYS A 33 3.17 4.09 8.19
C LYS A 33 2.36 5.38 8.37
N GLY A 34 1.18 5.25 8.98
CA GLY A 34 0.26 6.37 9.21
C GLY A 34 -0.86 6.50 8.17
N ALA A 35 -0.93 5.61 7.17
CA ALA A 35 -2.09 5.50 6.29
C ALA A 35 -3.38 5.20 7.08
N ASP A 36 -4.51 5.63 6.52
CA ASP A 36 -5.83 5.46 7.12
C ASP A 36 -6.14 3.98 7.40
N LYS A 37 -6.56 3.65 8.63
CA LYS A 37 -6.84 2.27 9.04
C LYS A 37 -7.97 1.61 8.25
N SER A 38 -8.88 2.38 7.67
CA SER A 38 -9.96 1.86 6.82
C SER A 38 -9.49 1.31 5.48
N LEU A 39 -8.28 1.69 5.03
CA LEU A 39 -7.59 1.09 3.90
C LEU A 39 -6.84 -0.19 4.30
N LEU A 40 -6.41 -0.30 5.56
CA LEU A 40 -5.46 -1.32 6.03
C LEU A 40 -6.17 -2.61 6.47
N LYS A 41 -6.84 -3.28 5.53
CA LYS A 41 -7.48 -4.58 5.73
C LYS A 41 -6.95 -5.58 4.70
N ALA A 42 -6.45 -6.72 5.16
CA ALA A 42 -5.94 -7.76 4.27
C ALA A 42 -7.06 -8.28 3.34
N GLY A 43 -6.74 -8.48 2.05
CA GLY A 43 -7.66 -8.91 1.02
C GLY A 43 -8.56 -7.81 0.45
N GLN A 44 -8.49 -6.57 0.97
CA GLN A 44 -9.29 -5.46 0.47
C GLN A 44 -8.77 -4.98 -0.89
N GLN A 45 -9.65 -4.87 -1.87
CA GLN A 45 -9.32 -4.23 -3.14
C GLN A 45 -9.53 -2.72 -3.03
N ALA A 46 -8.53 -1.95 -3.46
CA ALA A 46 -8.57 -0.50 -3.41
C ALA A 46 -7.87 0.12 -4.61
N LYS A 47 -8.37 1.28 -5.02
CA LYS A 47 -7.68 2.21 -5.92
C LYS A 47 -7.03 3.29 -5.06
N VAL A 48 -5.72 3.31 -5.03
CA VAL A 48 -4.92 4.19 -4.17
C VAL A 48 -4.23 5.24 -5.03
N THR A 49 -4.35 6.51 -4.65
CA THR A 49 -3.55 7.60 -5.21
C THR A 49 -2.54 8.06 -4.17
N GLY A 50 -1.27 8.11 -4.54
CA GLY A 50 -0.19 8.38 -3.60
C GLY A 50 1.09 8.85 -4.28
N LYS A 51 2.13 9.07 -3.47
CA LYS A 51 3.47 9.43 -3.93
C LYS A 51 4.43 8.31 -3.59
N VAL A 52 5.23 7.86 -4.56
CA VAL A 52 6.37 6.98 -4.28
C VAL A 52 7.46 7.79 -3.61
N ARG A 53 7.92 7.30 -2.46
CA ARG A 53 8.92 7.93 -1.60
C ARG A 53 10.24 7.16 -1.72
N GLU A 54 11.05 7.55 -2.68
CA GLU A 54 12.41 7.02 -2.88
C GLU A 54 13.37 7.49 -1.78
N ASP A 55 13.01 8.56 -1.06
CA ASP A 55 13.75 9.15 0.04
C ASP A 55 13.53 8.45 1.40
N ILE A 56 12.68 7.41 1.43
CA ILE A 56 12.35 6.68 2.65
C ILE A 56 12.82 5.24 2.54
N MET A 57 13.64 4.81 3.50
CA MET A 57 13.98 3.41 3.72
C MET A 57 13.17 2.85 4.87
N THR A 58 12.59 1.67 4.67
CA THR A 58 11.80 0.95 5.67
C THR A 58 12.55 -0.29 6.14
N ALA A 59 12.17 -0.80 7.31
CA ALA A 59 12.74 -2.04 7.84
C ALA A 59 12.23 -3.30 7.09
N ALA A 60 11.09 -3.21 6.40
CA ALA A 60 10.51 -4.35 5.71
C ALA A 60 11.13 -4.57 4.33
N MET A 61 11.54 -3.49 3.64
CA MET A 61 12.20 -3.54 2.33
C MET A 61 11.46 -4.43 1.30
N ILE A 62 10.14 -4.40 1.30
CA ILE A 62 9.30 -5.26 0.44
C ILE A 62 8.95 -4.64 -0.91
N GLY A 63 9.43 -3.42 -1.18
CA GLY A 63 9.15 -2.70 -2.42
C GLY A 63 9.29 -1.18 -2.24
N PRO A 64 8.99 -0.40 -3.29
CA PRO A 64 8.91 1.05 -3.20
C PRO A 64 7.88 1.49 -2.16
N VAL A 65 8.24 2.51 -1.38
CA VAL A 65 7.36 3.06 -0.34
C VAL A 65 6.32 3.98 -0.98
N LEU A 66 5.04 3.73 -0.72
CA LEU A 66 3.90 4.50 -1.20
C LEU A 66 3.29 5.30 -0.04
N GLU A 67 3.41 6.61 -0.11
CA GLU A 67 2.67 7.54 0.75
C GLU A 67 1.27 7.75 0.17
N VAL A 68 0.27 7.18 0.84
CA VAL A 68 -1.14 7.29 0.44
C VAL A 68 -1.65 8.72 0.64
N LYS A 69 -2.26 9.28 -0.40
CA LYS A 69 -2.91 10.61 -0.35
C LYS A 69 -4.42 10.49 -0.35
N SER A 70 -4.96 9.57 -1.13
CA SER A 70 -6.38 9.22 -1.14
C SER A 70 -6.57 7.79 -1.61
N PHE A 71 -7.72 7.20 -1.32
CA PHE A 71 -8.06 5.87 -1.78
C PHE A 71 -9.57 5.73 -1.96
N GLU A 72 -9.94 4.76 -2.78
CA GLU A 72 -11.30 4.30 -3.00
C GLU A 72 -11.34 2.79 -2.77
N ILE A 73 -12.27 2.34 -1.94
CA ILE A 73 -12.46 0.91 -1.65
C ILE A 73 -13.34 0.31 -2.75
N LEU A 74 -12.85 -0.71 -3.43
CA LEU A 74 -13.54 -1.32 -4.57
C LEU A 74 -14.42 -2.52 -4.16
N ASN A 75 -14.03 -3.24 -3.11
CA ASN A 75 -14.81 -4.36 -2.57
C ASN A 75 -15.18 -4.09 -1.11
N SER A 76 -16.36 -3.50 -0.92
CA SER A 76 -17.02 -3.38 0.38
C SER A 76 -18.00 -4.53 0.54
N HIS A 77 -17.51 -5.71 0.96
CA HIS A 77 -18.36 -6.82 1.41
C HIS A 77 -18.32 -6.92 2.94
#